data_AF-A0A0R2SFH2-F1
#
_entry.id   AF-A0A0R2SFH2-F1
#
_cell.length_a   1.000
_cell.length_b   1.000
_cell.length_c   1.000
_cell.angle_alpha   90.00
_cell.angle_beta   90.00
_cell.angle_gamma   90.00
#
_symmetry.space_group_name_H-M   'P 1'
#
loop_
_entity.id
_entity.type
_entity.pdbx_description
1 polymer ?
#
loop_
_entity_poly.entity_id
_entity_poly.type
_entity_poly.pdbx_seq_one_letter_code
_entity_poly.pdbx_strand_id
1 'polypeptide(L)' 'MNIKQISYALALSGVLTGALLSVRIGALIIAAGFILFLSPDIRSMRPIQKVIPIALVIALIAIALALPRG' A
#
# COMPACT_ATOMS: atom_id res chain seq x y z
N MET A 1 -2.43 9.09 -18.11
CA MET A 1 -3.01 8.87 -16.77
C MET A 1 -1.99 9.31 -15.74
N ASN A 2 -2.36 10.15 -14.76
CA ASN A 2 -1.41 10.67 -13.77
C ASN A 2 -0.97 9.58 -12.80
N ILE A 3 0.25 9.69 -12.25
CA ILE A 3 0.80 8.68 -11.32
C ILE A 3 -0.07 8.51 -10.07
N LYS A 4 -0.71 9.59 -9.62
CA LYS A 4 -1.68 9.58 -8.51
C LYS A 4 -2.94 8.78 -8.85
N GLN A 5 -3.44 8.87 -10.08
CA GLN A 5 -4.61 8.09 -10.53
C GLN A 5 -4.29 6.60 -10.61
N ILE A 6 -3.11 6.25 -11.14
CA ILE A 6 -2.64 4.86 -11.18
C ILE A 6 -2.53 4.30 -9.76
N SER A 7 -1.96 5.08 -8.84
CA SER A 7 -1.80 4.68 -7.44
C SER A 7 -3.15 4.45 -6.75
N TYR A 8 -4.14 5.32 -6.99
CA TYR A 8 -5.50 5.14 -6.48
C TYR A 8 -6.18 3.90 -7.07
N ALA A 9 -6.08 3.68 -8.38
CA ALA A 9 -6.63 2.49 -9.02
C ALA A 9 -5.99 1.22 -8.47
N LEU A 10 -4.68 1.24 -8.20
CA LEU A 10 -3.97 0.12 -7.60
C LEU A 10 -4.41 -0.13 -6.14
N ALA A 11 -4.53 0.92 -5.33
CA ALA A 11 -5.02 0.77 -3.96
C ALA A 11 -6.46 0.23 -3.95
N LEU A 12 -7.33 0.73 -4.84
CA LEU A 12 -8.70 0.28 -4.96
C LEU A 12 -8.78 -1.19 -5.39
N SER A 13 -7.98 -1.60 -6.37
CA SER A 13 -7.91 -3.00 -6.80
C SER A 13 -7.38 -3.90 -5.69
N GLY A 14 -6.43 -3.41 -4.88
CA GLY A 14 -5.94 -4.11 -3.70
C GLY A 14 -7.01 -4.29 -2.63
N VAL A 15 -7.84 -3.27 -2.37
CA VAL A 15 -8.99 -3.38 -1.46
C VAL A 15 -9.99 -4.42 -1.96
N LEU A 16 -10.36 -4.36 -3.25
CA LEU A 16 -11.28 -5.32 -3.86
C LEU A 16 -10.73 -6.74 -3.82
N THR A 17 -9.46 -6.93 -4.16
CA THR A 17 -8.77 -8.23 -4.11
C THR A 17 -8.71 -8.77 -2.68
N GLY A 18 -8.44 -7.88 -1.71
CA GLY A 18 -8.42 -8.23 -0.29
C GLY A 18 -9.78 -8.67 0.23
N ALA A 19 -10.85 -8.01 -0.21
CA ALA A 19 -12.21 -8.31 0.21
C ALA A 19 -12.79 -9.56 -0.46
N LEU A 20 -12.46 -9.82 -1.74
CA LEU A 20 -13.12 -10.84 -2.55
C LEU A 20 -12.32 -12.13 -2.70
N LEU A 21 -10.99 -12.08 -2.64
CA LEU A 21 -10.12 -13.21 -3.01
C LEU A 21 -9.18 -13.59 -1.87
N SER A 22 -8.29 -12.67 -1.50
CA SER A 22 -7.26 -12.93 -0.51
C SER A 22 -6.77 -11.63 0.11
N VAL A 23 -7.01 -11.50 1.41
CA VAL A 23 -6.53 -10.38 2.23
C VAL A 23 -5.00 -10.20 2.09
N ARG A 24 -4.25 -11.29 1.91
CA ARG A 24 -2.79 -11.26 1.70
C ARG A 24 -2.42 -10.55 0.41
N ILE A 25 -3.02 -10.97 -0.71
CA ILE A 25 -2.74 -10.38 -2.02
C ILE A 25 -3.23 -8.93 -2.04
N GLY A 26 -4.41 -8.66 -1.47
CA GLY A 26 -4.95 -7.31 -1.35
C GLY A 26 -4.04 -6.37 -0.57
N ALA A 27 -3.54 -6.79 0.60
CA ALA A 27 -2.63 -5.99 1.42
C ALA A 27 -1.32 -5.65 0.70
N LEU A 28 -0.74 -6.59 -0.07
CA LEU A 28 0.45 -6.33 -0.88
C LEU A 28 0.19 -5.34 -2.02
N ILE A 29 -0.96 -5.47 -2.70
CA ILE A 29 -1.34 -4.54 -3.77
C ILE A 29 -1.58 -3.14 -3.19
N ILE A 30 -2.25 -3.01 -2.05
CA ILE A 30 -2.45 -1.72 -1.36
C ILE A 30 -1.10 -1.11 -0.99
N ALA A 31 -0.19 -1.90 -0.41
CA ALA A 31 1.15 -1.43 -0.05
C ALA A 31 1.92 -0.91 -1.27
N ALA A 32 1.87 -1.63 -2.41
CA ALA A 32 2.48 -1.19 -3.66
C ALA A 32 1.88 0.12 -4.18
N GLY A 33 0.54 0.24 -4.18
CA GLY A 33 -0.16 1.45 -4.60
C GLY A 33 0.18 2.65 -3.72
N PHE A 34 0.31 2.43 -2.41
CA PHE A 34 0.65 3.46 -1.46
C PHE A 34 2.10 3.94 -1.61
N ILE A 35 3.05 3.03 -1.85
CA ILE A 35 4.44 3.38 -2.16
C ILE A 35 4.51 4.24 -3.42
N LEU A 36 3.77 3.87 -4.48
CA LEU A 36 3.72 4.63 -5.74
C LEU A 36 3.12 6.03 -5.55
N PHE A 37 2.07 6.14 -4.72
CA PHE A 37 1.45 7.43 -4.40
C PHE A 37 2.42 8.35 -3.66
N LEU A 38 3.19 7.80 -2.73
CA LEU A 38 4.07 8.55 -1.85
C LEU A 38 5.40 8.91 -2.52
N SER A 39 5.92 8.05 -3.41
CA SER A 39 7.19 8.21 -4.13
C SER A 39 7.49 9.62 -4.66
N PRO A 40 6.57 10.32 -5.37
CA PRO A 40 6.84 11.67 -5.88
C PRO A 40 6.98 12.73 -4.78
N ASP A 41 6.22 12.63 -3.69
CA ASP A 41 6.17 13.63 -2.61
C ASP A 41 7.13 13.29 -1.43
N ILE A 42 7.69 12.07 -1.41
CA ILE A 42 8.51 11.61 -0.27
C ILE A 42 9.83 12.35 -0.12
N ARG A 43 10.37 12.94 -1.20
CA ARG A 43 11.63 13.70 -1.15
C ARG A 43 11.47 15.06 -0.49
N SER A 44 10.31 15.69 -0.62
CA SER A 44 10.03 17.02 -0.05
C SER A 44 9.51 16.96 1.39
N MET A 45 9.04 15.79 1.85
CA MET A 45 8.51 15.60 3.21
C MET A 45 9.60 15.67 4.29
N ARG A 46 9.25 16.22 5.46
CA ARG A 46 10.10 16.19 6.65
C ARG A 46 10.22 14.76 7.19
N PRO A 47 11.35 14.34 7.79
CA PRO A 47 11.54 12.97 8.28
C PRO A 47 10.41 12.47 9.20
N ILE A 48 9.94 13.33 10.11
CA ILE A 48 8.84 13.01 11.05
C ILE A 48 7.52 12.70 10.33
N GLN A 49 7.27 13.29 9.16
CA GLN A 49 6.07 13.07 8.36
C GLN A 49 6.14 11.77 7.55
N LYS A 50 7.34 11.22 7.34
CA LYS A 50 7.55 9.95 6.62
C LYS A 50 7.30 8.74 7.51
N VAL A 51 7.37 8.89 8.83
CA VAL A 51 7.26 7.77 9.78
C VAL A 51 5.90 7.08 9.66
N ILE A 52 4.81 7.84 9.69
CA ILE A 52 3.44 7.31 9.60
C ILE A 52 3.23 6.50 8.30
N PRO A 53 3.47 7.05 7.10
CA PRO A 53 3.23 6.30 5.88
C PRO A 53 4.16 5.10 5.72
N ILE A 54 5.42 5.19 6.17
CA ILE A 54 6.34 4.04 6.16
C ILE A 54 5.85 2.94 7.11
N ALA A 55 5.43 3.31 8.32
CA ALA A 55 4.87 2.35 9.28
C ALA A 55 3.62 1.66 8.73
N LEU A 56 2.78 2.37 7.98
CA LEU A 56 1.59 1.80 7.33
C LEU A 56 1.95 0.76 6.27
N VAL A 57 2.95 1.05 5.43
CA VAL A 57 3.46 0.07 4.44
C VAL A 57 4.00 -1.17 5.13
N ILE A 58 4.80 -0.99 6.18
CA ILE A 58 5.36 -2.11 6.96
C ILE A 58 4.24 -2.93 7.59
N ALA A 59 3.22 -2.29 8.16
CA ALA A 59 2.08 -2.98 8.77
C ALA A 59 1.30 -3.80 7.74
N LEU A 60 1.05 -3.26 6.54
CA LEU A 60 0.37 -4.01 5.46
C LEU A 60 1.16 -5.24 5.03
N ILE A 61 2.49 -5.11 4.89
CA ILE A 61 3.37 -6.23 4.55
C ILE A 61 3.40 -7.26 5.69
N ALA A 62 3.46 -6.80 6.95
CA ALA A 62 3.43 -7.66 8.12
C ALA A 62 2.11 -8.46 8.20
N ILE A 63 0.97 -7.83 7.95
CA ILE A 63 -0.34 -8.50 7.87
C ILE A 63 -0.32 -9.55 6.76
N ALA A 64 0.20 -9.20 5.57
CA ALA A 64 0.31 -10.14 4.46
C ALA A 64 1.23 -11.34 4.76
N LEU A 65 2.26 -11.16 5.60
CA LEU A 65 3.17 -12.23 6.02
C LEU A 65 2.60 -13.08 7.15
N ALA A 66 1.87 -12.46 8.09
CA ALA A 66 1.27 -13.12 9.24
C ALA A 66 0.06 -13.97 8.86
N LEU A 67 -0.60 -13.67 7.73
CA LEU A 67 -1.75 -14.43 7.28
C LEU A 67 -1.38 -15.88 6.91
N PRO A 68 -2.12 -16.89 7.40
CA PRO A 68 -1.91 -18.30 7.06
C PRO A 68 -1.96 -18.53 5.56
N ARG A 69 -1.10 -19.43 5.05
CA ARG A 69 -0.96 -19.76 3.62
C ARG A 69 -1.95 -20.85 3.17
N GLY A 70 -3.14 -20.87 3.77
CA GLY A 70 -4.18 -21.88 3.54
C GLY A 70 -4.70 -21.87 2.12
#